data_AF-A0A344PNL6-F1
#
_entry.id   AF-A0A344PNL6-F1
#
_cell.length_a   1.000
_cell.length_b   1.000
_cell.length_c   1.000
_cell.angle_alpha   90.00
_cell.angle_beta   90.00
_cell.angle_gamma   90.00
#
_symmetry.space_group_name_H-M   'P 1'
#
loop_
_entity.id
_entity.type
_entity.pdbx_description
1 polymer ?
#
loop_
_entity_poly.entity_id
_entity_poly.type
_entity_poly.pdbx_seq_one_letter_code
_entity_poly.pdbx_strand_id
1 'polypeptide(L)'
;MHNTEGSRPDPAKKFVGVQISPISFVDEGVDAVLDTLQDRVGANVLMLGTVSWLGLKSGRSISHELDGWPDHGVPEPYQMRGGAYFDPDPRYYRDTFMADYRSRDPEFTGKDVLKMVIPAAHARGMKVYVELMEPFFKYAGHGSAAAVEIPTLPQAMEVDLFGRLGGEPSTSNPGYRTWIHSMIEDQVRNHDLDGFMWCNERNSPLDTLIQGGCPGDFSAPARAEAESRGVNVEACRQALLRLYDFCQEAAAGKSFADGNLIAFLRVLLENPEALIWEKFWLERNKDLDRELYGLVKWCKPTLPFGLNIWNRNHFNILRRAQWPWAEQTRYADFVKPITYQHQAGEVWAKELGFFRKTVLRDFAPAEAQAALFHILGFDEAPWDAIVSAGMDPDTYVYGQCADALRGVEGKADVYMGIGVDAPRSRPDTAKMTADIAYRSVMATYRAGGHGVVLSPNYSSMRLTHLDGVARALTELGLK
;
A
#
# COMPACT_ATOMS: atom_id res chain seq x y z
N MET A 1 -8.75 7.45 33.63
CA MET A 1 -7.62 6.93 34.44
C MET A 1 -6.96 5.87 33.56
N HIS A 2 -5.73 5.94 33.08
CA HIS A 2 -4.58 6.77 33.40
C HIS A 2 -4.10 7.54 32.17
N ASN A 3 -3.89 8.85 32.34
CA ASN A 3 -2.97 9.61 31.51
C ASN A 3 -1.61 9.39 32.18
N THR A 4 -0.80 8.45 31.70
CA THR A 4 0.60 8.34 32.10
C THR A 4 1.41 9.20 31.16
N GLU A 5 2.15 10.16 31.71
CA GLU A 5 3.32 10.75 31.08
C GLU A 5 4.08 9.65 30.33
N GLY A 6 4.21 9.80 29.01
CA GLY A 6 4.63 8.74 28.11
C GLY A 6 5.91 8.09 28.58
N SER A 7 5.82 6.82 29.00
CA SER A 7 7.01 6.01 29.26
C SER A 7 7.88 6.05 28.03
N ARG A 8 9.16 6.43 28.18
CA ARG A 8 10.13 6.36 27.08
C ARG A 8 10.05 4.97 26.42
N PRO A 9 10.09 4.89 25.09
CA PRO A 9 10.03 3.61 24.40
C PRO A 9 11.19 2.72 24.84
N ASP A 10 10.94 1.42 24.94
CA ASP A 10 11.94 0.43 25.35
C ASP A 10 12.91 0.15 24.19
N PRO A 11 14.22 0.48 24.31
CA PRO A 11 15.19 0.23 23.25
C PRO A 11 15.32 -1.25 22.87
N ALA A 12 15.01 -2.18 23.79
CA ALA A 12 15.01 -3.62 23.49
C ALA A 12 13.89 -4.03 22.54
N LYS A 13 12.85 -3.20 22.40
CA LYS A 13 11.71 -3.41 21.51
C LYS A 13 11.74 -2.50 20.28
N LYS A 14 12.86 -1.81 20.04
CA LYS A 14 13.02 -0.87 18.91
C LYS A 14 12.58 -1.51 17.59
N PHE A 15 11.69 -0.82 16.89
CA PHE A 15 11.31 -1.13 15.52
C PHE A 15 11.35 0.15 14.68
N VAL A 16 12.45 0.34 13.96
CA VAL A 16 12.66 1.43 13.00
C VAL A 16 12.98 0.78 11.67
N GLY A 17 11.93 0.59 10.88
CA GLY A 17 11.99 0.01 9.54
C GLY A 17 12.28 1.04 8.46
N VAL A 18 12.85 0.59 7.35
CA VAL A 18 12.95 1.37 6.11
C VAL A 18 12.56 0.49 4.92
N GLN A 19 11.63 0.97 4.11
CA GLN A 19 11.34 0.36 2.81
C GLN A 19 12.47 0.72 1.86
N ILE A 20 13.11 -0.28 1.27
CA ILE A 20 14.30 -0.07 0.45
C ILE A 20 14.27 -0.92 -0.81
N SER A 21 14.49 -0.24 -1.92
CA SER A 21 14.64 -0.86 -3.22
C SER A 21 15.95 -1.64 -3.31
N PRO A 22 15.93 -2.82 -3.98
CA PRO A 22 17.15 -3.58 -4.29
C PRO A 22 18.18 -2.76 -5.09
N ILE A 23 17.78 -1.73 -5.85
CA ILE A 23 18.71 -0.91 -6.64
C ILE A 23 19.67 -0.11 -5.75
N SER A 24 19.25 0.28 -4.54
CA SER A 24 20.07 1.07 -3.63
C SER A 24 21.36 0.32 -3.26
N PHE A 25 21.27 -1.00 -3.06
CA PHE A 25 22.45 -1.84 -2.77
C PHE A 25 23.36 -2.04 -3.98
N VAL A 26 22.82 -1.92 -5.20
CA VAL A 26 23.60 -1.98 -6.43
C VAL A 26 24.32 -0.66 -6.69
N ASP A 27 23.62 0.46 -6.49
CA ASP A 27 24.10 1.81 -6.74
C ASP A 27 25.15 2.25 -5.70
N GLU A 28 24.94 1.93 -4.43
CA GLU A 28 25.72 2.48 -3.32
C GLU A 28 26.60 1.42 -2.63
N GLY A 29 26.31 0.13 -2.84
CA GLY A 29 26.96 -0.98 -2.16
C GLY A 29 26.30 -1.35 -0.84
N VAL A 30 26.33 -2.65 -0.49
CA VAL A 30 25.63 -3.20 0.68
C VAL A 30 26.09 -2.55 1.98
N ASP A 31 27.39 -2.56 2.26
CA ASP A 31 27.91 -2.06 3.53
C ASP A 31 27.61 -0.56 3.73
N ALA A 32 27.83 0.26 2.71
CA ALA A 32 27.60 1.72 2.80
C ALA A 32 26.14 2.07 3.09
N VAL A 33 25.20 1.36 2.45
CA VAL A 33 23.76 1.52 2.70
C VAL A 33 23.42 1.12 4.14
N LEU A 34 23.90 -0.04 4.59
CA LEU A 34 23.61 -0.54 5.93
C LEU A 34 24.20 0.38 7.02
N ASP A 35 25.45 0.81 6.86
CA ASP A 35 26.12 1.73 7.78
C ASP A 35 25.40 3.09 7.82
N THR A 36 24.96 3.61 6.67
CA THR A 36 24.18 4.85 6.61
C THR A 36 22.85 4.71 7.36
N LEU A 37 22.10 3.64 7.09
CA LEU A 37 20.80 3.41 7.73
C LEU A 37 20.93 3.17 9.23
N GLN A 38 21.94 2.42 9.67
CA GLN A 38 22.18 2.14 11.07
C GLN A 38 22.72 3.37 11.81
N ASP A 39 23.86 3.92 11.38
CA ASP A 39 24.62 4.90 12.14
C ASP A 39 24.08 6.32 11.97
N ARG A 40 23.69 6.70 10.74
CA ARG A 40 23.16 8.05 10.48
C ARG A 40 21.68 8.13 10.84
N VAL A 41 20.87 7.15 10.44
CA VAL A 41 19.41 7.23 10.62
C VAL A 41 18.95 6.59 11.92
N GLY A 42 19.55 5.48 12.33
CA GLY A 42 19.08 4.67 13.47
C GLY A 42 18.07 3.60 13.09
N ALA A 43 17.99 3.19 11.83
CA ALA A 43 17.16 2.07 11.40
C ALA A 43 17.74 0.73 11.87
N ASN A 44 16.88 -0.23 12.22
CA ASN A 44 17.28 -1.59 12.60
C ASN A 44 16.51 -2.69 11.87
N VAL A 45 15.59 -2.33 10.98
CA VAL A 45 14.82 -3.27 10.14
C VAL A 45 14.86 -2.80 8.69
N LEU A 46 15.22 -3.69 7.77
CA LEU A 46 15.14 -3.47 6.33
C LEU A 46 13.87 -4.13 5.81
N MET A 47 13.06 -3.42 5.03
CA MET A 47 11.91 -3.98 4.31
C MET A 47 12.24 -3.98 2.82
N LEU A 48 12.65 -5.14 2.32
CA LEU A 48 13.21 -5.32 0.98
C LEU A 48 12.12 -5.61 -0.05
N GLY A 49 12.01 -4.75 -1.06
CA GLY A 49 11.15 -5.02 -2.23
C GLY A 49 11.76 -6.08 -3.14
N THR A 50 11.44 -7.36 -2.91
CA THR A 50 12.08 -8.49 -3.62
C THR A 50 11.46 -8.79 -4.97
N VAL A 51 10.20 -8.41 -5.20
CA VAL A 51 9.50 -8.58 -6.47
C VAL A 51 8.67 -7.34 -6.77
N SER A 52 8.91 -6.70 -7.91
CA SER A 52 8.07 -5.58 -8.36
C SER A 52 8.28 -5.23 -9.83
N TRP A 53 7.27 -4.58 -10.41
CA TRP A 53 7.34 -3.84 -11.67
C TRP A 53 7.06 -2.34 -11.46
N LEU A 54 7.01 -1.89 -10.21
CA LEU A 54 6.74 -0.51 -9.84
C LEU A 54 8.03 0.24 -9.53
N GLY A 55 8.33 1.29 -10.29
CA GLY A 55 9.53 2.11 -10.08
C GLY A 55 9.59 2.68 -8.66
N LEU A 56 8.43 2.98 -8.07
CA LEU A 56 8.31 3.43 -6.69
C LEU A 56 8.87 2.42 -5.66
N LYS A 57 8.81 1.11 -5.93
CA LYS A 57 9.20 0.05 -4.99
C LYS A 57 10.60 -0.50 -5.25
N SER A 58 10.96 -0.69 -6.51
CA SER A 58 12.21 -1.35 -6.89
C SER A 58 13.10 -0.51 -7.80
N GLY A 59 12.69 0.72 -8.11
CA GLY A 59 13.46 1.66 -8.92
C GLY A 59 14.13 2.77 -8.09
N ARG A 60 14.66 3.75 -8.84
CA ARG A 60 15.12 5.05 -8.33
C ARG A 60 13.94 6.04 -8.25
N SER A 61 14.18 7.23 -7.70
CA SER A 61 13.15 8.27 -7.58
C SER A 61 12.39 8.55 -8.88
N ILE A 62 11.06 8.35 -8.84
CA ILE A 62 10.15 8.57 -9.97
C ILE A 62 9.66 10.02 -10.09
N SER A 63 9.88 10.84 -9.06
CA SER A 63 9.50 12.26 -9.07
C SER A 63 10.70 13.19 -9.24
N HIS A 64 11.87 12.68 -9.66
CA HIS A 64 13.10 13.45 -9.77
C HIS A 64 12.99 14.69 -10.68
N GLU A 65 12.14 14.67 -11.70
CA GLU A 65 11.89 15.85 -12.55
C GLU A 65 11.28 17.02 -11.75
N LEU A 66 10.50 16.71 -10.71
CA LEU A 66 9.82 17.67 -9.85
C LEU A 66 10.56 17.95 -8.54
N ASP A 67 11.12 16.90 -7.94
CA ASP A 67 11.73 16.91 -6.61
C ASP A 67 13.26 17.02 -6.64
N GLY A 68 13.87 16.84 -7.81
CA GLY A 68 15.31 16.60 -7.94
C GLY A 68 15.71 15.20 -7.47
N TRP A 69 16.97 14.85 -7.71
CA TRP A 69 17.53 13.61 -7.19
C TRP A 69 17.78 13.69 -5.68
N PRO A 70 17.71 12.55 -4.96
CA PRO A 70 18.23 12.44 -3.60
C PRO A 70 19.70 12.86 -3.47
N ASP A 71 20.12 13.10 -2.24
CA ASP A 71 21.51 13.47 -1.88
C ASP A 71 22.43 12.24 -1.71
N HIS A 72 22.02 11.09 -2.25
CA HIS A 72 22.75 9.82 -2.29
C HIS A 72 22.25 8.96 -3.47
N GLY A 73 22.89 7.81 -3.70
CA GLY A 73 22.58 6.94 -4.85
C GLY A 73 23.02 7.51 -6.20
N VAL A 74 22.70 6.80 -7.28
CA VAL A 74 23.01 7.24 -8.64
C VAL A 74 21.90 8.19 -9.14
N PRO A 75 22.22 9.45 -9.50
CA PRO A 75 21.24 10.46 -9.87
C PRO A 75 20.86 10.38 -11.36
N GLU A 76 20.44 9.20 -11.81
CA GLU A 76 20.09 8.95 -13.22
C GLU A 76 18.78 8.15 -13.34
N PRO A 77 17.94 8.41 -14.35
CA PRO A 77 16.74 7.62 -14.58
C PRO A 77 17.05 6.13 -14.74
N TYR A 78 16.18 5.29 -14.17
CA TYR A 78 16.30 3.84 -14.27
C TYR A 78 15.12 3.28 -15.08
N GLN A 79 15.41 2.72 -16.25
CA GLN A 79 14.41 2.06 -17.11
C GLN A 79 14.14 0.65 -16.61
N MET A 80 13.42 0.56 -15.50
CA MET A 80 13.12 -0.69 -14.86
C MET A 80 12.19 -1.57 -15.71
N ARG A 81 12.60 -2.82 -15.98
CA ARG A 81 11.72 -3.85 -16.58
C ARG A 81 10.94 -4.61 -15.52
N GLY A 82 11.50 -4.74 -14.32
CA GLY A 82 10.84 -5.40 -13.18
C GLY A 82 11.00 -6.92 -13.16
N GLY A 83 10.47 -7.54 -12.11
CA GLY A 83 10.56 -8.97 -11.84
C GLY A 83 10.98 -9.29 -10.41
N ALA A 84 11.48 -10.50 -10.20
CA ALA A 84 12.16 -10.90 -8.98
C ALA A 84 13.61 -10.44 -8.97
N TYR A 85 14.04 -9.83 -7.87
CA TYR A 85 15.40 -9.35 -7.62
C TYR A 85 16.25 -10.32 -6.78
N PHE A 86 15.67 -11.48 -6.43
CA PHE A 86 16.33 -12.67 -5.90
C PHE A 86 16.31 -13.78 -6.95
N ASP A 87 16.94 -14.93 -6.70
CA ASP A 87 16.89 -16.08 -7.62
C ASP A 87 15.76 -17.06 -7.22
N PRO A 88 14.60 -17.08 -7.91
CA PRO A 88 13.51 -17.98 -7.56
C PRO A 88 13.92 -19.43 -7.74
N ASP A 89 13.58 -20.27 -6.77
CA ASP A 89 13.85 -21.70 -6.83
C ASP A 89 12.80 -22.40 -7.70
N PRO A 90 13.17 -22.97 -8.87
CA PRO A 90 12.22 -23.56 -9.81
C PRO A 90 11.37 -24.68 -9.22
N ARG A 91 11.77 -25.28 -8.09
CA ARG A 91 11.01 -26.34 -7.41
C ARG A 91 9.64 -25.88 -6.91
N TYR A 92 9.44 -24.58 -6.64
CA TYR A 92 8.19 -24.04 -6.10
C TYR A 92 7.19 -23.59 -7.18
N TYR A 93 7.63 -23.42 -8.43
CA TYR A 93 6.83 -22.79 -9.49
C TYR A 93 6.37 -23.76 -10.58
N ARG A 94 6.25 -25.07 -10.27
CA ARG A 94 5.84 -26.09 -11.25
C ARG A 94 4.37 -26.01 -11.64
N ASP A 95 3.52 -25.46 -10.78
CA ASP A 95 2.06 -25.44 -10.93
C ASP A 95 1.51 -24.04 -11.28
N THR A 96 2.33 -23.20 -11.92
CA THR A 96 1.92 -21.89 -12.41
C THR A 96 2.54 -21.56 -13.76
N PHE A 97 1.82 -20.79 -14.57
CA PHE A 97 2.31 -20.28 -15.85
C PHE A 97 3.23 -19.04 -15.68
N MET A 98 3.35 -18.50 -14.47
CA MET A 98 4.13 -17.29 -14.16
C MET A 98 5.52 -17.59 -13.57
N ALA A 99 6.07 -18.78 -13.86
CA ALA A 99 7.33 -19.24 -13.28
C ALA A 99 8.58 -18.49 -13.75
N ASP A 100 8.57 -17.95 -14.98
CA ASP A 100 9.66 -17.11 -15.51
C ASP A 100 9.37 -15.64 -15.24
N TYR A 101 9.81 -15.17 -14.08
CA TYR A 101 9.59 -13.79 -13.62
C TYR A 101 10.84 -13.17 -12.98
N ARG A 102 12.02 -13.78 -13.15
CA ARG A 102 13.29 -13.20 -12.72
C ARG A 102 13.52 -11.88 -13.46
N SER A 103 13.97 -10.86 -12.73
CA SER A 103 14.32 -9.57 -13.35
C SER A 103 15.40 -9.78 -14.42
N ARG A 104 15.16 -9.15 -15.56
CA ARG A 104 16.08 -9.10 -16.72
C ARG A 104 16.75 -7.74 -16.84
N ASP A 105 16.72 -6.96 -15.76
CA ASP A 105 17.41 -5.68 -15.67
C ASP A 105 18.94 -5.92 -15.67
N PRO A 106 19.72 -5.26 -16.53
CA PRO A 106 21.18 -5.46 -16.63
C PRO A 106 21.90 -5.34 -15.29
N GLU A 107 21.49 -4.38 -14.46
CA GLU A 107 22.02 -4.03 -13.15
C GLU A 107 21.97 -5.20 -12.16
N PHE A 108 21.05 -6.14 -12.37
CA PHE A 108 20.80 -7.30 -11.52
C PHE A 108 21.31 -8.63 -12.11
N THR A 109 22.04 -8.59 -13.23
CA THR A 109 22.65 -9.79 -13.81
C THR A 109 23.57 -10.47 -12.79
N GLY A 110 23.23 -11.71 -12.42
CA GLY A 110 24.00 -12.51 -11.45
C GLY A 110 23.94 -12.00 -10.00
N LYS A 111 23.00 -11.10 -9.67
CA LYS A 111 22.85 -10.51 -8.32
C LYS A 111 21.53 -10.91 -7.69
N ASP A 112 21.61 -11.58 -6.56
CA ASP A 112 20.46 -11.93 -5.72
C ASP A 112 20.48 -11.02 -4.48
N VAL A 113 19.49 -10.13 -4.38
CA VAL A 113 19.43 -9.13 -3.30
C VAL A 113 19.36 -9.78 -1.92
N LEU A 114 18.66 -10.91 -1.77
CA LEU A 114 18.51 -11.58 -0.47
C LEU A 114 19.86 -12.16 -0.02
N LYS A 115 20.59 -12.80 -0.94
CA LYS A 115 21.94 -13.33 -0.65
C LYS A 115 22.96 -12.23 -0.37
N MET A 116 22.84 -11.09 -1.04
CA MET A 116 23.72 -9.94 -0.84
C MET A 116 23.50 -9.27 0.51
N VAL A 117 22.24 -9.09 0.93
CA VAL A 117 21.90 -8.20 2.06
C VAL A 117 21.79 -8.95 3.38
N ILE A 118 21.18 -10.14 3.42
CA ILE A 118 20.87 -10.84 4.67
C ILE A 118 22.12 -11.03 5.56
N PRO A 119 23.25 -11.61 5.06
CA PRO A 119 24.41 -11.84 5.91
C PRO A 119 25.01 -10.55 6.48
N ALA A 120 25.08 -9.49 5.67
CA ALA A 120 25.66 -8.22 6.05
C ALA A 120 24.77 -7.43 7.04
N ALA A 121 23.45 -7.55 6.91
CA ALA A 121 22.47 -6.96 7.83
C ALA A 121 22.51 -7.68 9.19
N HIS A 122 22.50 -9.02 9.18
CA HIS A 122 22.57 -9.82 10.41
C HIS A 122 23.87 -9.61 11.18
N ALA A 123 25.02 -9.46 10.49
CA ALA A 123 26.30 -9.14 11.11
C ALA A 123 26.28 -7.80 11.88
N ARG A 124 25.36 -6.89 11.52
CA ARG A 124 25.11 -5.60 12.17
C ARG A 124 23.97 -5.64 13.19
N GLY A 125 23.35 -6.80 13.41
CA GLY A 125 22.16 -6.95 14.26
C GLY A 125 20.90 -6.30 13.67
N MET A 126 20.88 -5.99 12.38
CA MET A 126 19.70 -5.51 11.67
C MET A 126 18.83 -6.69 11.23
N LYS A 127 17.51 -6.50 11.25
CA LYS A 127 16.53 -7.48 10.78
C LYS A 127 16.21 -7.28 9.30
N VAL A 128 15.91 -8.35 8.57
CA VAL A 128 15.51 -8.31 7.16
C VAL A 128 14.10 -8.87 6.98
N TYR A 129 13.21 -8.00 6.50
CA TYR A 129 11.84 -8.31 6.16
C TYR A 129 11.70 -8.28 4.64
N VAL A 130 10.94 -9.23 4.08
CA VAL A 130 10.47 -9.12 2.70
C VAL A 130 9.25 -8.22 2.66
N GLU A 131 9.19 -7.33 1.68
CA GLU A 131 8.00 -6.55 1.34
C GLU A 131 7.51 -6.93 -0.07
N LEU A 132 6.25 -7.34 -0.17
CA LEU A 132 5.55 -7.51 -1.44
C LEU A 132 4.29 -6.64 -1.50
N MET A 133 3.95 -6.20 -2.71
CA MET A 133 2.77 -5.37 -2.98
C MET A 133 1.97 -5.89 -4.17
N GLU A 134 0.69 -6.13 -3.90
CA GLU A 134 -0.32 -6.55 -4.85
C GLU A 134 -1.30 -5.40 -5.09
N PRO A 135 -1.67 -5.11 -6.35
CA PRO A 135 -1.20 -5.73 -7.59
C PRO A 135 0.23 -5.32 -7.94
N PHE A 136 1.00 -6.28 -8.48
CA PHE A 136 2.42 -6.09 -8.81
C PHE A 136 2.69 -5.18 -10.02
N PHE A 137 1.65 -4.84 -10.82
CA PHE A 137 1.76 -4.26 -12.17
C PHE A 137 0.93 -2.98 -12.39
N LYS A 138 0.81 -2.13 -11.38
CA LYS A 138 -0.12 -0.97 -11.40
C LYS A 138 0.57 0.34 -11.03
N TYR A 139 0.81 1.22 -12.01
CA TYR A 139 0.81 2.69 -11.97
C TYR A 139 0.95 3.22 -13.41
N ALA A 140 0.08 4.15 -13.83
CA ALA A 140 0.20 4.80 -15.14
C ALA A 140 1.55 5.53 -15.23
N GLY A 141 2.38 5.14 -16.21
CA GLY A 141 3.76 5.64 -16.38
C GLY A 141 4.84 4.80 -15.70
N HIS A 142 4.51 3.95 -14.72
CA HIS A 142 5.49 3.19 -13.92
C HIS A 142 4.97 1.80 -13.52
N GLY A 143 4.75 0.95 -14.52
CA GLY A 143 4.23 -0.42 -14.33
C GLY A 143 2.79 -0.53 -14.84
N SER A 144 2.63 -0.96 -16.09
CA SER A 144 1.33 -1.36 -16.64
C SER A 144 1.40 -2.85 -16.91
N ALA A 145 0.35 -3.61 -16.57
CA ALA A 145 0.27 -5.03 -16.91
C ALA A 145 0.50 -5.29 -18.42
N ALA A 146 0.18 -4.33 -19.29
CA ALA A 146 0.43 -4.43 -20.72
C ALA A 146 1.93 -4.40 -21.12
N ALA A 147 2.81 -3.90 -20.24
CA ALA A 147 4.25 -3.84 -20.45
C ALA A 147 5.02 -4.97 -19.76
N VAL A 148 4.33 -5.87 -19.05
CA VAL A 148 4.94 -6.97 -18.32
C VAL A 148 5.17 -8.15 -19.27
N GLU A 149 6.41 -8.58 -19.40
CA GLU A 149 6.83 -9.67 -20.29
C GLU A 149 6.61 -11.07 -19.69
N ILE A 150 5.43 -11.32 -19.12
CA ILE A 150 5.05 -12.66 -18.67
C ILE A 150 4.18 -13.30 -19.76
N PRO A 151 4.62 -14.39 -20.40
CA PRO A 151 3.80 -15.09 -21.39
C PRO A 151 2.43 -15.45 -20.82
N THR A 152 1.40 -15.31 -21.66
CA THR A 152 -0.01 -15.62 -21.33
C THR A 152 -0.60 -14.85 -20.14
N LEU A 153 0.07 -13.84 -19.58
CA LEU A 153 -0.48 -12.98 -18.51
C LEU A 153 -1.89 -12.45 -18.81
N PRO A 154 -2.24 -12.02 -20.05
CA PRO A 154 -3.60 -11.60 -20.38
C PRO A 154 -4.70 -12.61 -20.03
N GLN A 155 -4.40 -13.92 -19.97
CA GLN A 155 -5.36 -14.97 -19.63
C GLN A 155 -5.71 -15.01 -18.14
N ALA A 156 -4.91 -14.37 -17.30
CA ALA A 156 -5.16 -14.24 -15.88
C ALA A 156 -5.70 -12.87 -15.48
N MET A 157 -5.90 -11.96 -16.42
CA MET A 157 -6.44 -10.62 -16.13
C MET A 157 -7.90 -10.70 -15.71
N GLU A 158 -8.31 -9.73 -14.88
CA GLU A 158 -9.72 -9.51 -14.60
C GLU A 158 -10.48 -9.21 -15.88
N VAL A 159 -11.79 -9.48 -15.87
CA VAL A 159 -12.70 -9.06 -16.92
C VAL A 159 -13.69 -8.06 -16.33
N ASP A 160 -13.90 -6.93 -16.99
CA ASP A 160 -14.85 -5.92 -16.51
C ASP A 160 -16.30 -6.31 -16.83
N LEU A 161 -17.27 -5.54 -16.31
CA LEU A 161 -18.70 -5.78 -16.51
C LEU A 161 -19.19 -5.77 -17.98
N PHE A 162 -18.37 -5.28 -18.92
CA PHE A 162 -18.63 -5.30 -20.36
C PHE A 162 -17.91 -6.43 -21.09
N GLY A 163 -17.14 -7.27 -20.39
CA GLY A 163 -16.40 -8.38 -21.00
C GLY A 163 -15.01 -7.99 -21.53
N ARG A 164 -14.47 -6.83 -21.13
CA ARG A 164 -13.14 -6.36 -21.57
C ARG A 164 -12.08 -6.77 -20.55
N LEU A 165 -10.86 -7.03 -21.02
CA LEU A 165 -9.73 -7.29 -20.13
C LEU A 165 -9.42 -6.04 -19.28
N GLY A 166 -9.26 -6.26 -17.98
CA GLY A 166 -8.90 -5.24 -16.99
C GLY A 166 -7.40 -5.01 -16.90
N GLY A 167 -7.02 -4.09 -16.00
CA GLY A 167 -5.63 -3.70 -15.76
C GLY A 167 -4.90 -4.49 -14.67
N GLU A 168 -5.61 -5.40 -13.98
CA GLU A 168 -5.08 -6.19 -12.87
C GLU A 168 -5.37 -7.69 -13.09
N PRO A 169 -4.53 -8.61 -12.59
CA PRO A 169 -4.83 -10.05 -12.58
C PRO A 169 -6.05 -10.37 -11.72
N SER A 170 -6.81 -11.41 -12.06
CA SER A 170 -7.86 -11.96 -11.22
C SER A 170 -7.27 -12.65 -10.00
N THR A 171 -7.63 -12.20 -8.79
CA THR A 171 -7.32 -12.93 -7.55
C THR A 171 -8.06 -14.26 -7.43
N SER A 172 -9.04 -14.51 -8.30
CA SER A 172 -9.73 -15.79 -8.42
C SER A 172 -9.09 -16.76 -9.41
N ASN A 173 -8.16 -16.29 -10.26
CA ASN A 173 -7.43 -17.16 -11.18
C ASN A 173 -6.47 -18.08 -10.39
N PRO A 174 -6.62 -19.42 -10.49
CA PRO A 174 -5.79 -20.35 -9.73
C PRO A 174 -4.30 -20.23 -10.04
N GLY A 175 -3.92 -19.97 -11.30
CA GLY A 175 -2.51 -19.86 -11.69
C GLY A 175 -1.84 -18.61 -11.11
N TYR A 176 -2.55 -17.49 -11.05
CA TYR A 176 -2.06 -16.26 -10.38
C TYR A 176 -1.98 -16.44 -8.86
N ARG A 177 -3.01 -17.04 -8.26
CA ARG A 177 -3.05 -17.28 -6.81
C ARG A 177 -1.96 -18.25 -6.36
N THR A 178 -1.77 -19.35 -7.08
CA THR A 178 -0.67 -20.30 -6.84
C THR A 178 0.69 -19.64 -7.02
N TRP A 179 0.88 -18.75 -8.00
CA TRP A 179 2.14 -18.02 -8.17
C TRP A 179 2.50 -17.18 -6.94
N ILE A 180 1.54 -16.46 -6.36
CA ILE A 180 1.76 -15.69 -5.13
C ILE A 180 2.14 -16.61 -3.97
N HIS A 181 1.43 -17.74 -3.80
CA HIS A 181 1.77 -18.73 -2.75
C HIS A 181 3.20 -19.27 -2.93
N SER A 182 3.55 -19.72 -4.14
CA SER A 182 4.88 -20.22 -4.46
C SER A 182 5.97 -19.19 -4.17
N MET A 183 5.74 -17.92 -4.55
CA MET A 183 6.68 -16.81 -4.34
C MET A 183 6.95 -16.54 -2.86
N ILE A 184 5.92 -16.64 -2.01
CA ILE A 184 6.08 -16.44 -0.57
C ILE A 184 6.72 -17.66 0.08
N GLU A 185 6.28 -18.87 -0.27
CA GLU A 185 6.85 -20.10 0.30
C GLU A 185 8.34 -20.24 -0.02
N ASP A 186 8.74 -19.99 -1.27
CA ASP A 186 10.14 -20.00 -1.70
C ASP A 186 10.99 -19.08 -0.81
N GLN A 187 10.60 -17.80 -0.70
CA GLN A 187 11.36 -16.82 0.08
C GLN A 187 11.43 -17.18 1.56
N VAL A 188 10.32 -17.61 2.16
CA VAL A 188 10.25 -17.94 3.60
C VAL A 188 11.03 -19.20 3.95
N ARG A 189 11.08 -20.20 3.05
CA ARG A 189 11.79 -21.46 3.30
C ARG A 189 13.27 -21.42 2.94
N ASN A 190 13.64 -20.66 1.91
CA ASN A 190 14.99 -20.69 1.37
C ASN A 190 15.90 -19.56 1.90
N HIS A 191 15.35 -18.57 2.60
CA HIS A 191 16.12 -17.44 3.11
C HIS A 191 15.87 -17.21 4.61
N ASP A 192 16.91 -16.77 5.33
CA ASP A 192 16.80 -16.49 6.76
C ASP A 192 16.20 -15.10 7.02
N LEU A 193 14.88 -15.02 6.87
CA LEU A 193 14.11 -13.79 7.07
C LEU A 193 13.71 -13.59 8.53
N ASP A 194 13.58 -12.32 8.93
CA ASP A 194 13.14 -11.87 10.25
C ASP A 194 11.68 -11.40 10.30
N GLY A 195 11.06 -11.24 9.12
CA GLY A 195 9.63 -11.00 8.99
C GLY A 195 9.17 -10.87 7.55
N PHE A 196 7.87 -10.68 7.38
CA PHE A 196 7.23 -10.55 6.08
C PHE A 196 6.17 -9.45 6.14
N MET A 197 6.15 -8.56 5.17
CA MET A 197 5.13 -7.53 5.02
C MET A 197 4.44 -7.67 3.68
N TRP A 198 3.11 -7.71 3.73
CA TRP A 198 2.24 -7.82 2.59
C TRP A 198 1.40 -6.55 2.41
N CYS A 199 1.27 -6.08 1.18
CA CYS A 199 0.47 -4.92 0.82
C CYS A 199 -0.55 -5.30 -0.25
N ASN A 200 -1.79 -4.85 -0.08
CA ASN A 200 -2.89 -5.09 -1.02
C ASN A 200 -3.64 -3.76 -1.31
N GLU A 201 -3.45 -3.22 -2.53
CA GLU A 201 -3.94 -1.90 -2.98
C GLU A 201 -4.86 -1.99 -4.20
N ARG A 202 -5.98 -2.70 -4.01
CA ARG A 202 -7.05 -2.77 -5.02
C ARG A 202 -8.24 -1.89 -4.70
N ASN A 203 -8.90 -1.43 -5.75
CA ASN A 203 -10.16 -0.71 -5.66
C ASN A 203 -11.31 -1.72 -5.75
N SER A 204 -12.28 -1.64 -4.83
CA SER A 204 -13.47 -2.48 -4.91
C SER A 204 -14.38 -2.08 -6.08
N PRO A 205 -15.39 -2.89 -6.41
CA PRO A 205 -16.35 -2.55 -7.45
C PRO A 205 -17.01 -1.16 -7.27
N LEU A 206 -17.53 -0.85 -6.09
CA LEU A 206 -18.12 0.47 -5.80
C LEU A 206 -17.10 1.61 -5.87
N ASP A 207 -15.90 1.40 -5.32
CA ASP A 207 -14.79 2.36 -5.43
C ASP A 207 -14.49 2.68 -6.89
N THR A 208 -14.40 1.65 -7.72
CA THR A 208 -14.09 1.77 -9.15
C THR A 208 -15.17 2.56 -9.89
N LEU A 209 -16.45 2.31 -9.59
CA LEU A 209 -17.57 3.05 -10.16
C LEU A 209 -17.55 4.54 -9.79
N ILE A 210 -17.32 4.85 -8.51
CA ILE A 210 -17.26 6.24 -8.01
C ILE A 210 -16.09 7.01 -8.65
N GLN A 211 -14.97 6.32 -8.92
CA GLN A 211 -13.83 6.87 -9.66
C GLN A 211 -14.11 7.09 -11.16
N GLY A 212 -15.27 6.64 -11.66
CA GLY A 212 -15.68 6.70 -13.07
C GLY A 212 -15.16 5.54 -13.92
N GLY A 213 -14.59 4.52 -13.27
CA GLY A 213 -14.08 3.32 -13.90
C GLY A 213 -15.15 2.25 -14.11
N CYS A 214 -14.69 1.12 -14.65
CA CYS A 214 -15.52 -0.04 -14.95
C CYS A 214 -15.09 -1.22 -14.06
N PRO A 215 -15.90 -1.64 -13.07
CA PRO A 215 -15.50 -2.69 -12.15
C PRO A 215 -15.43 -4.09 -12.79
N GLY A 216 -14.50 -4.90 -12.27
CA GLY A 216 -14.42 -6.35 -12.43
C GLY A 216 -14.78 -7.09 -11.13
N ASP A 217 -14.45 -8.36 -10.95
CA ASP A 217 -13.80 -9.29 -11.87
C ASP A 217 -14.80 -10.34 -12.37
N PHE A 218 -15.27 -10.22 -13.60
CA PHE A 218 -16.15 -11.16 -14.29
C PHE A 218 -15.39 -12.18 -15.15
N SER A 219 -14.12 -12.46 -14.85
CA SER A 219 -13.35 -13.51 -15.52
C SER A 219 -13.98 -14.89 -15.26
N ALA A 220 -13.73 -15.86 -16.13
CA ALA A 220 -14.31 -17.20 -15.99
C ALA A 220 -14.03 -17.83 -14.60
N PRO A 221 -12.81 -17.73 -14.02
CA PRO A 221 -12.55 -18.21 -12.66
C PRO A 221 -13.39 -17.52 -11.58
N ALA A 222 -13.51 -16.18 -11.62
CA ALA A 222 -14.28 -15.44 -10.63
C ALA A 222 -15.78 -15.72 -10.72
N ARG A 223 -16.32 -15.84 -11.95
CA ARG A 223 -17.73 -16.23 -12.17
C ARG A 223 -18.01 -17.63 -11.61
N ALA A 224 -17.18 -18.60 -11.94
CA ALA A 224 -17.34 -19.98 -11.46
C ALA A 224 -17.28 -20.07 -9.94
N GLU A 225 -16.37 -19.32 -9.32
CA GLU A 225 -16.29 -19.27 -7.87
C GLU A 225 -17.52 -18.62 -7.24
N ALA A 226 -17.95 -17.47 -7.74
CA ALA A 226 -19.14 -16.77 -7.25
C ALA A 226 -20.39 -17.68 -7.34
N GLU A 227 -20.56 -18.37 -8.47
CA GLU A 227 -21.64 -19.35 -8.68
C GLU A 227 -21.57 -20.50 -7.67
N SER A 228 -20.38 -21.03 -7.38
CA SER A 228 -20.22 -22.08 -6.37
C SER A 228 -20.52 -21.61 -4.94
N ARG A 229 -20.43 -20.30 -4.67
CA ARG A 229 -20.87 -19.66 -3.41
C ARG A 229 -22.36 -19.25 -3.43
N GLY A 230 -23.11 -19.61 -4.48
CA GLY A 230 -24.53 -19.30 -4.62
C GLY A 230 -24.85 -17.88 -5.06
N VAL A 231 -23.87 -17.14 -5.59
CA VAL A 231 -24.07 -15.78 -6.12
C VAL A 231 -24.63 -15.84 -7.53
N ASN A 232 -25.73 -15.13 -7.78
CA ASN A 232 -26.24 -14.92 -9.14
C ASN A 232 -25.41 -13.85 -9.85
N VAL A 233 -24.40 -14.30 -10.60
CA VAL A 233 -23.42 -13.45 -11.31
C VAL A 233 -24.09 -12.49 -12.27
N GLU A 234 -25.06 -12.94 -13.06
CA GLU A 234 -25.68 -12.08 -14.07
C GLU A 234 -26.54 -10.99 -13.42
N ALA A 235 -27.27 -11.31 -12.34
CA ALA A 235 -28.00 -10.30 -11.59
C ALA A 235 -27.06 -9.23 -11.00
N CYS A 236 -25.92 -9.66 -10.44
CA CYS A 236 -24.87 -8.77 -9.95
C CYS A 236 -24.31 -7.86 -11.06
N ARG A 237 -24.04 -8.43 -12.24
CA ARG A 237 -23.54 -7.68 -13.40
C ARG A 237 -24.54 -6.62 -13.87
N GLN A 238 -25.82 -6.97 -13.95
CA GLN A 238 -26.88 -6.03 -14.32
C GLN A 238 -27.05 -4.90 -13.29
N ALA A 239 -26.99 -5.23 -12.00
CA ALA A 239 -27.01 -4.22 -10.94
C ALA A 239 -25.84 -3.23 -11.04
N LEU A 240 -24.63 -3.72 -11.29
CA LEU A 240 -23.45 -2.89 -11.49
C LEU A 240 -23.51 -2.05 -12.77
N LEU A 241 -24.12 -2.56 -13.84
CA LEU A 241 -24.42 -1.76 -15.04
C LEU A 241 -25.30 -0.54 -14.71
N ARG A 242 -26.33 -0.70 -13.86
CA ARG A 242 -27.19 0.42 -13.44
C ARG A 242 -26.43 1.47 -12.63
N LEU A 243 -25.56 1.03 -11.72
CA LEU A 243 -24.70 1.94 -10.97
C LEU A 243 -23.64 2.61 -11.85
N TYR A 244 -23.11 1.89 -12.84
CA TYR A 244 -22.21 2.45 -13.86
C TYR A 244 -22.90 3.56 -14.64
N ASP A 245 -24.09 3.31 -15.18
CA ASP A 245 -24.86 4.32 -15.92
C ASP A 245 -25.10 5.56 -15.05
N PHE A 246 -25.51 5.38 -13.79
CA PHE A 246 -25.64 6.49 -12.84
C PHE A 246 -24.33 7.29 -12.68
N CYS A 247 -23.20 6.62 -12.44
CA CYS A 247 -21.92 7.30 -12.24
C CYS A 247 -21.46 8.05 -13.50
N GLN A 248 -21.67 7.48 -14.69
CA GLN A 248 -21.36 8.14 -15.96
C GLN A 248 -22.25 9.37 -16.20
N GLU A 249 -23.56 9.24 -15.96
CA GLU A 249 -24.50 10.37 -16.07
C GLU A 249 -24.17 11.49 -15.08
N ALA A 250 -23.83 11.13 -13.83
CA ALA A 250 -23.41 12.08 -12.81
C ALA A 250 -22.13 12.80 -13.21
N ALA A 251 -21.11 12.06 -13.68
CA ALA A 251 -19.86 12.63 -14.16
C ALA A 251 -20.05 13.52 -15.41
N ALA A 252 -21.05 13.22 -16.25
CA ALA A 252 -21.44 14.03 -17.40
C ALA A 252 -22.27 15.29 -17.05
N GLY A 253 -22.57 15.52 -15.76
CA GLY A 253 -23.27 16.74 -15.31
C GLY A 253 -24.80 16.62 -15.30
N LYS A 254 -25.38 15.42 -15.44
CA LYS A 254 -26.84 15.24 -15.37
C LYS A 254 -27.40 15.71 -14.02
N SER A 255 -28.42 16.56 -14.03
CA SER A 255 -29.13 16.95 -12.80
C SER A 255 -30.17 15.89 -12.41
N PHE A 256 -30.09 15.39 -11.18
CA PHE A 256 -31.07 14.44 -10.63
C PHE A 256 -32.05 15.19 -9.72
N ALA A 257 -33.33 14.80 -9.74
CA ALA A 257 -34.41 15.56 -9.08
C ALA A 257 -34.18 15.81 -7.57
N ASP A 258 -33.66 14.81 -6.86
CA ASP A 258 -33.39 14.89 -5.40
C ASP A 258 -31.88 15.02 -5.09
N GLY A 259 -31.06 15.35 -6.10
CA GLY A 259 -29.60 15.40 -5.99
C GLY A 259 -28.91 14.04 -6.16
N ASN A 260 -27.58 14.10 -6.29
CA ASN A 260 -26.72 12.98 -6.67
C ASN A 260 -26.65 11.91 -5.57
N LEU A 261 -26.50 12.30 -4.30
CA LEU A 261 -26.41 11.34 -3.21
C LEU A 261 -27.70 10.51 -3.05
N ILE A 262 -28.87 11.18 -3.09
CA ILE A 262 -30.16 10.49 -2.98
C ILE A 262 -30.42 9.62 -4.20
N ALA A 263 -30.09 10.10 -5.40
CA ALA A 263 -30.20 9.30 -6.62
C ALA A 263 -29.29 8.06 -6.59
N PHE A 264 -28.04 8.19 -6.12
CA PHE A 264 -27.13 7.07 -5.93
C PHE A 264 -27.71 6.02 -4.98
N LEU A 265 -28.21 6.45 -3.81
CA LEU A 265 -28.82 5.55 -2.83
C LEU A 265 -30.06 4.85 -3.39
N ARG A 266 -30.89 5.55 -4.19
CA ARG A 266 -32.04 4.94 -4.86
C ARG A 266 -31.62 3.84 -5.82
N VAL A 267 -30.66 4.11 -6.72
CA VAL A 267 -30.15 3.11 -7.66
C VAL A 267 -29.57 1.91 -6.92
N LEU A 268 -28.84 2.13 -5.82
CA LEU A 268 -28.28 1.05 -5.00
C LEU A 268 -29.36 0.20 -4.33
N LEU A 269 -30.42 0.82 -3.78
CA LEU A 269 -31.52 0.11 -3.12
C LEU A 269 -32.39 -0.66 -4.12
N GLU A 270 -32.54 -0.15 -5.34
CA GLU A 270 -33.24 -0.84 -6.44
C GLU A 270 -32.41 -2.00 -7.03
N ASN A 271 -31.09 -2.00 -6.82
CA ASN A 271 -30.14 -2.96 -7.38
C ASN A 271 -29.19 -3.53 -6.30
N PRO A 272 -29.72 -4.15 -5.23
CA PRO A 272 -28.93 -4.60 -4.09
C PRO A 272 -27.89 -5.69 -4.45
N GLU A 273 -28.05 -6.39 -5.57
CA GLU A 273 -27.10 -7.39 -6.06
C GLU A 273 -25.70 -6.81 -6.31
N ALA A 274 -25.59 -5.50 -6.56
CA ALA A 274 -24.29 -4.84 -6.62
C ALA A 274 -23.51 -4.97 -5.29
N LEU A 275 -24.20 -4.92 -4.14
CA LEU A 275 -23.58 -5.12 -2.82
C LEU A 275 -23.21 -6.58 -2.56
N ILE A 276 -23.91 -7.53 -3.19
CA ILE A 276 -23.54 -8.95 -3.14
C ILE A 276 -22.19 -9.16 -3.86
N TRP A 277 -22.03 -8.56 -5.04
CA TRP A 277 -20.76 -8.61 -5.77
C TRP A 277 -19.62 -7.90 -5.04
N GLU A 278 -19.90 -6.71 -4.51
CA GLU A 278 -18.97 -5.96 -3.66
C GLU A 278 -18.45 -6.82 -2.50
N LYS A 279 -19.36 -7.51 -1.80
CA LYS A 279 -19.02 -8.42 -0.71
C LYS A 279 -18.18 -9.61 -1.20
N PHE A 280 -18.59 -10.28 -2.28
CA PHE A 280 -17.85 -11.41 -2.85
C PHE A 280 -16.41 -11.01 -3.19
N TRP A 281 -16.25 -9.89 -3.90
CA TRP A 281 -14.94 -9.34 -4.26
C TRP A 281 -14.10 -9.04 -3.02
N LEU A 282 -14.68 -8.37 -2.03
CA LEU A 282 -13.99 -8.01 -0.79
C LEU A 282 -13.53 -9.24 -0.01
N GLU A 283 -14.40 -10.24 0.15
CA GLU A 283 -14.07 -11.48 0.84
C GLU A 283 -12.90 -12.19 0.16
N ARG A 284 -12.89 -12.25 -1.18
CA ARG A 284 -11.81 -12.89 -1.94
C ARG A 284 -10.47 -12.17 -1.80
N ASN A 285 -10.50 -10.85 -1.76
CA ASN A 285 -9.33 -10.02 -1.57
C ASN A 285 -8.76 -10.21 -0.15
N LYS A 286 -9.62 -10.26 0.88
CA LYS A 286 -9.25 -10.61 2.26
C LYS A 286 -8.80 -12.06 2.45
N ASP A 287 -9.39 -12.98 1.71
CA ASP A 287 -9.02 -14.41 1.76
C ASP A 287 -7.56 -14.58 1.34
N LEU A 288 -7.08 -13.79 0.37
CA LEU A 288 -5.67 -13.82 -0.01
C LEU A 288 -4.79 -13.46 1.21
N ASP A 289 -5.04 -12.32 1.87
CA ASP A 289 -4.26 -11.91 3.05
C ASP A 289 -4.25 -13.01 4.14
N ARG A 290 -5.38 -13.68 4.39
CA ARG A 290 -5.48 -14.81 5.33
C ARG A 290 -4.70 -16.04 4.91
N GLU A 291 -4.77 -16.39 3.63
CA GLU A 291 -4.03 -17.51 3.05
C GLU A 291 -2.53 -17.29 3.17
N LEU A 292 -2.06 -16.07 2.87
CA LEU A 292 -0.63 -15.72 2.97
C LEU A 292 -0.15 -15.74 4.42
N TYR A 293 -0.91 -15.19 5.36
CA TYR A 293 -0.62 -15.32 6.78
C TYR A 293 -0.50 -16.80 7.18
N GLY A 294 -1.51 -17.62 6.83
CA GLY A 294 -1.52 -19.04 7.13
C GLY A 294 -0.31 -19.78 6.54
N LEU A 295 0.05 -19.47 5.29
CA LEU A 295 1.21 -20.04 4.60
C LEU A 295 2.52 -19.67 5.30
N VAL A 296 2.70 -18.40 5.67
CA VAL A 296 3.90 -17.93 6.38
C VAL A 296 4.03 -18.64 7.73
N LYS A 297 2.93 -18.72 8.50
CA LYS A 297 2.91 -19.43 9.79
C LYS A 297 3.11 -20.93 9.64
N TRP A 298 2.65 -21.53 8.55
CA TRP A 298 2.93 -22.93 8.24
C TRP A 298 4.41 -23.18 7.94
N CYS A 299 5.06 -22.27 7.21
CA CYS A 299 6.46 -22.41 6.83
C CYS A 299 7.42 -22.10 7.99
N LYS A 300 7.17 -21.02 8.73
CA LYS A 300 7.99 -20.55 9.86
C LYS A 300 7.05 -19.92 10.91
N PRO A 301 6.52 -20.69 11.89
CA PRO A 301 5.49 -20.22 12.82
C PRO A 301 5.82 -18.96 13.62
N THR A 302 7.11 -18.74 13.90
CA THR A 302 7.61 -17.60 14.65
C THR A 302 7.90 -16.37 13.77
N LEU A 303 7.83 -16.48 12.45
CA LEU A 303 8.09 -15.36 11.55
C LEU A 303 6.93 -14.36 11.64
N PRO A 304 7.17 -13.09 11.98
CA PRO A 304 6.15 -12.05 11.96
C PRO A 304 5.65 -11.81 10.55
N PHE A 305 4.34 -11.74 10.39
CA PHE A 305 3.64 -11.36 9.16
C PHE A 305 2.80 -10.12 9.45
N GLY A 306 2.91 -9.10 8.61
CA GLY A 306 2.14 -7.89 8.78
C GLY A 306 1.60 -7.31 7.50
N LEU A 307 0.60 -6.45 7.68
CA LEU A 307 -0.14 -5.82 6.60
C LEU A 307 0.25 -4.34 6.49
N ASN A 308 0.70 -3.95 5.30
CA ASN A 308 0.83 -2.54 4.94
C ASN A 308 -0.54 -2.00 4.51
N ILE A 309 -1.04 -1.02 5.25
CA ILE A 309 -2.40 -0.51 5.13
C ILE A 309 -2.40 0.75 4.30
N TRP A 310 -3.08 0.70 3.16
CA TRP A 310 -3.17 1.79 2.21
C TRP A 310 -3.82 3.04 2.85
N ASN A 311 -3.30 4.23 2.54
CA ASN A 311 -3.81 5.49 3.08
C ASN A 311 -5.27 5.78 2.69
N ARG A 312 -5.79 5.19 1.60
CA ARG A 312 -7.22 5.26 1.26
C ARG A 312 -8.11 4.66 2.37
N ASN A 313 -7.60 3.76 3.22
CA ASN A 313 -8.34 3.29 4.41
C ASN A 313 -8.65 4.44 5.39
N HIS A 314 -7.87 5.51 5.38
CA HIS A 314 -8.09 6.70 6.21
C HIS A 314 -9.07 7.67 5.55
N PHE A 315 -8.99 7.80 4.22
CA PHE A 315 -9.66 8.87 3.46
C PHE A 315 -11.02 8.49 2.85
N ASN A 316 -11.27 7.20 2.65
CA ASN A 316 -12.46 6.71 1.98
C ASN A 316 -13.38 5.98 2.96
N ILE A 317 -14.62 6.46 3.08
CA ILE A 317 -15.63 5.90 4.00
C ILE A 317 -16.02 4.45 3.69
N LEU A 318 -16.07 4.07 2.41
CA LEU A 318 -16.37 2.70 1.99
C LEU A 318 -15.21 1.79 2.37
N ARG A 319 -13.97 2.20 2.03
CA ARG A 319 -12.77 1.42 2.32
C ARG A 319 -12.54 1.26 3.83
N ARG A 320 -12.78 2.32 4.61
CA ARG A 320 -12.70 2.26 6.08
C ARG A 320 -13.70 1.26 6.66
N ALA A 321 -14.91 1.20 6.11
CA ALA A 321 -15.92 0.20 6.49
C ALA A 321 -15.55 -1.22 6.03
N GLN A 322 -14.93 -1.36 4.87
CA GLN A 322 -14.52 -2.65 4.31
C GLN A 322 -13.38 -3.31 5.08
N TRP A 323 -12.48 -2.55 5.73
CA TRP A 323 -11.27 -3.09 6.37
C TRP A 323 -11.20 -2.78 7.88
N PRO A 324 -12.08 -3.37 8.71
CA PRO A 324 -12.05 -3.13 10.14
C PRO A 324 -10.78 -3.73 10.78
N TRP A 325 -10.18 -2.99 11.71
CA TRP A 325 -8.95 -3.40 12.40
C TRP A 325 -9.08 -4.75 13.11
N ALA A 326 -10.16 -4.94 13.87
CA ALA A 326 -10.40 -6.17 14.64
C ALA A 326 -10.42 -7.45 13.79
N GLU A 327 -10.81 -7.34 12.51
CA GLU A 327 -10.75 -8.47 11.60
C GLU A 327 -9.31 -8.76 11.16
N GLN A 328 -8.54 -7.72 10.84
CA GLN A 328 -7.16 -7.83 10.37
C GLN A 328 -6.24 -8.48 11.40
N THR A 329 -6.47 -8.27 12.71
CA THR A 329 -5.68 -8.91 13.77
C THR A 329 -5.81 -10.44 13.80
N ARG A 330 -6.72 -11.03 13.03
CA ARG A 330 -6.85 -12.49 12.90
C ARG A 330 -5.82 -13.10 11.97
N TYR A 331 -5.17 -12.27 11.15
CA TYR A 331 -4.22 -12.69 10.11
C TYR A 331 -3.07 -11.68 9.93
N ALA A 332 -2.72 -10.96 11.00
CA ALA A 332 -1.58 -10.05 11.03
C ALA A 332 -1.03 -9.96 12.46
N ASP A 333 0.28 -10.14 12.61
CA ASP A 333 1.00 -9.89 13.86
C ASP A 333 1.29 -8.39 14.04
N PHE A 334 1.37 -7.64 12.94
CA PHE A 334 1.52 -6.20 12.95
C PHE A 334 0.80 -5.54 11.77
N VAL A 335 0.46 -4.26 11.93
CA VAL A 335 -0.07 -3.41 10.86
C VAL A 335 0.81 -2.18 10.66
N LYS A 336 0.91 -1.75 9.39
CA LYS A 336 1.62 -0.53 8.99
C LYS A 336 0.69 0.45 8.27
N PRO A 337 -0.01 1.36 8.99
CA PRO A 337 -0.79 2.43 8.37
C PRO A 337 0.09 3.42 7.60
N ILE A 338 -0.20 3.62 6.30
CA ILE A 338 0.50 4.60 5.48
C ILE A 338 0.01 6.01 5.80
N THR A 339 0.90 6.86 6.32
CA THR A 339 0.58 8.22 6.75
C THR A 339 1.38 9.31 6.04
N TYR A 340 1.78 9.11 4.77
CA TYR A 340 2.67 10.02 4.01
C TYR A 340 2.24 11.49 4.06
N GLN A 341 2.65 12.18 5.11
CA GLN A 341 1.94 13.31 5.70
C GLN A 341 2.04 14.56 4.83
N HIS A 342 3.23 14.81 4.26
CA HIS A 342 3.40 15.90 3.31
C HIS A 342 2.61 15.67 1.99
N GLN A 343 2.43 14.41 1.56
CA GLN A 343 1.68 14.05 0.36
C GLN A 343 0.16 13.88 0.64
N ALA A 344 -0.23 13.67 1.90
CA ALA A 344 -1.57 13.25 2.28
C ALA A 344 -2.67 14.22 1.83
N GLY A 345 -2.38 15.53 1.82
CA GLY A 345 -3.31 16.53 1.30
C GLY A 345 -3.61 16.41 -0.20
N GLU A 346 -2.60 16.04 -1.00
CA GLU A 346 -2.79 15.72 -2.42
C GLU A 346 -3.66 14.48 -2.61
N VAL A 347 -3.38 13.42 -1.84
CA VAL A 347 -4.14 12.16 -1.90
C VAL A 347 -5.59 12.38 -1.49
N TRP A 348 -5.81 13.15 -0.42
CA TRP A 348 -7.14 13.56 0.03
C TRP A 348 -7.89 14.33 -1.07
N ALA A 349 -7.25 15.34 -1.66
CA ALA A 349 -7.87 16.15 -2.71
C ALA A 349 -8.28 15.30 -3.93
N LYS A 350 -7.46 14.31 -4.29
CA LYS A 350 -7.77 13.34 -5.33
C LYS A 350 -8.97 12.46 -4.94
N GLU A 351 -8.96 11.91 -3.73
CA GLU A 351 -10.03 11.03 -3.24
C GLU A 351 -11.38 11.76 -3.19
N LEU A 352 -11.44 12.94 -2.57
CA LEU A 352 -12.65 13.76 -2.54
C LEU A 352 -13.07 14.17 -3.97
N GLY A 353 -12.10 14.40 -4.85
CA GLY A 353 -12.33 14.68 -6.26
C GLY A 353 -13.12 13.58 -6.98
N PHE A 354 -12.95 12.31 -6.62
CA PHE A 354 -13.75 11.21 -7.19
C PHE A 354 -15.20 11.27 -6.72
N PHE A 355 -15.44 11.38 -5.41
CA PHE A 355 -16.79 11.51 -4.86
C PHE A 355 -17.52 12.75 -5.41
N ARG A 356 -16.81 13.87 -5.57
CA ARG A 356 -17.38 15.12 -6.10
C ARG A 356 -17.63 15.13 -7.60
N LYS A 357 -17.17 14.12 -8.34
CA LYS A 357 -17.60 13.92 -9.74
C LYS A 357 -18.92 13.16 -9.84
N THR A 358 -19.26 12.40 -8.80
CA THR A 358 -20.40 11.48 -8.80
C THR A 358 -21.31 11.74 -7.59
N VAL A 359 -21.15 10.98 -6.51
CA VAL A 359 -22.08 10.89 -5.37
C VAL A 359 -22.24 12.23 -4.61
N LEU A 360 -21.16 13.01 -4.48
CA LEU A 360 -21.12 14.29 -3.75
C LEU A 360 -21.01 15.50 -4.68
N ARG A 361 -21.42 15.37 -5.95
CA ARG A 361 -21.26 16.44 -6.95
C ARG A 361 -21.97 17.74 -6.60
N ASP A 362 -23.10 17.65 -5.89
CA ASP A 362 -23.89 18.83 -5.53
C ASP A 362 -23.28 19.65 -4.37
N PHE A 363 -22.22 19.15 -3.72
CA PHE A 363 -21.56 19.84 -2.62
C PHE A 363 -20.42 20.75 -3.11
N ALA A 364 -20.31 21.92 -2.50
CA ALA A 364 -19.09 22.71 -2.60
C ALA A 364 -17.91 21.91 -2.02
N PRO A 365 -16.68 22.08 -2.53
CA PRO A 365 -15.54 21.28 -2.08
C PRO A 365 -15.29 21.36 -0.57
N ALA A 366 -15.34 22.58 -0.01
CA ALA A 366 -15.12 22.81 1.42
C ALA A 366 -16.22 22.17 2.30
N GLU A 367 -17.48 22.19 1.84
CA GLU A 367 -18.61 21.57 2.56
C GLU A 367 -18.47 20.04 2.58
N ALA A 368 -18.16 19.44 1.43
CA ALA A 368 -17.93 17.99 1.35
C ALA A 368 -16.72 17.56 2.19
N GLN A 369 -15.64 18.35 2.17
CA GLN A 369 -14.47 18.10 3.01
C GLN A 369 -14.84 18.13 4.49
N ALA A 370 -15.52 19.19 4.96
CA ALA A 370 -15.89 19.32 6.37
C ALA A 370 -16.77 18.16 6.84
N ALA A 371 -17.75 17.75 6.02
CA ALA A 371 -18.61 16.60 6.34
C ALA A 371 -17.83 15.29 6.46
N LEU A 372 -16.95 14.99 5.49
CA LEU A 372 -16.16 13.76 5.52
C LEU A 372 -15.08 13.79 6.60
N PHE A 373 -14.45 14.94 6.87
CA PHE A 373 -13.52 15.11 7.98
C PHE A 373 -14.18 14.82 9.32
N HIS A 374 -15.41 15.28 9.54
CA HIS A 374 -16.16 14.95 10.75
C HIS A 374 -16.43 13.45 10.88
N ILE A 375 -16.80 12.78 9.79
CA ILE A 375 -17.03 11.32 9.77
C ILE A 375 -15.74 10.54 10.02
N LEU A 376 -14.63 10.98 9.41
CA LEU A 376 -13.35 10.29 9.43
C LEU A 376 -12.44 10.71 10.60
N GLY A 377 -12.83 11.72 11.38
CA GLY A 377 -12.06 12.22 12.51
C GLY A 377 -10.80 12.99 12.13
N PHE A 378 -10.85 13.77 11.05
CA PHE A 378 -9.75 14.64 10.64
C PHE A 378 -9.96 16.09 11.11
N ASP A 379 -8.85 16.73 11.48
CA ASP A 379 -8.76 18.16 11.80
C ASP A 379 -7.53 18.73 11.10
N GLU A 380 -7.68 19.02 9.80
CA GLU A 380 -6.59 19.38 8.90
C GLU A 380 -6.93 20.64 8.11
N ALA A 381 -5.94 21.16 7.38
CA ALA A 381 -6.06 22.40 6.60
C ALA A 381 -7.31 22.44 5.69
N PRO A 382 -7.87 23.64 5.45
CA PRO A 382 -9.03 23.82 4.58
C PRO A 382 -8.72 23.41 3.12
N TRP A 383 -9.77 23.15 2.34
CA TRP A 383 -9.70 22.62 0.98
C TRP A 383 -8.73 23.37 0.05
N ASP A 384 -8.68 24.70 0.15
CA ASP A 384 -7.84 25.56 -0.67
C ASP A 384 -6.36 25.52 -0.30
N ALA A 385 -6.02 25.07 0.92
CA ALA A 385 -4.65 24.98 1.42
C ALA A 385 -4.13 23.54 1.56
N ILE A 386 -5.02 22.54 1.67
CA ILE A 386 -4.69 21.16 2.08
C ILE A 386 -3.57 20.52 1.25
N VAL A 387 -3.53 20.74 -0.05
CA VAL A 387 -2.48 20.20 -0.94
C VAL A 387 -1.11 20.77 -0.59
N SER A 388 -1.03 22.09 -0.38
CA SER A 388 0.22 22.80 -0.07
C SER A 388 0.66 22.67 1.38
N ALA A 389 -0.28 22.44 2.29
CA ALA A 389 -0.03 22.21 3.70
C ALA A 389 0.41 20.76 3.99
N GLY A 390 -0.11 19.80 3.22
CA GLY A 390 -0.09 18.40 3.64
C GLY A 390 -1.04 18.20 4.82
N MET A 391 -0.84 17.12 5.57
CA MET A 391 -1.51 16.90 6.84
C MET A 391 -0.49 16.98 7.98
N ASP A 392 -0.87 17.62 9.08
CA ASP A 392 0.05 17.90 10.18
C ASP A 392 0.40 16.60 10.94
N PRO A 393 1.69 16.31 11.21
CA PRO A 393 2.07 15.10 11.92
C PRO A 393 1.40 14.90 13.29
N ASP A 394 1.18 15.98 14.04
CA ASP A 394 0.67 15.92 15.41
C ASP A 394 -0.83 15.65 15.49
N THR A 395 -1.58 15.92 14.43
CA THR A 395 -3.00 15.58 14.29
C THR A 395 -3.19 14.32 13.46
N TYR A 396 -2.58 14.24 12.27
CA TYR A 396 -2.77 13.15 11.33
C TYR A 396 -2.02 11.88 11.72
N VAL A 397 -0.68 11.93 11.86
CA VAL A 397 0.10 10.72 12.20
C VAL A 397 -0.26 10.22 13.59
N TYR A 398 -0.36 11.13 14.56
CA TYR A 398 -0.83 10.81 15.92
C TYR A 398 -2.24 10.20 15.89
N GLY A 399 -3.20 10.84 15.20
CA GLY A 399 -4.59 10.41 15.15
C GLY A 399 -4.76 9.05 14.50
N GLN A 400 -4.11 8.81 13.36
CA GLN A 400 -4.14 7.50 12.71
C GLN A 400 -3.46 6.41 13.56
N CYS A 401 -2.38 6.74 14.28
CA CYS A 401 -1.74 5.81 15.20
C CYS A 401 -2.67 5.44 16.37
N ALA A 402 -3.29 6.44 17.01
CA ALA A 402 -4.24 6.23 18.10
C ALA A 402 -5.47 5.42 17.66
N ASP A 403 -5.98 5.69 16.46
CA ASP A 403 -7.09 4.95 15.86
C ASP A 403 -6.72 3.49 15.56
N ALA A 404 -5.52 3.24 15.02
CA ALA A 404 -5.02 1.89 14.78
C ALA A 404 -4.84 1.12 16.09
N LEU A 405 -4.19 1.72 17.11
CA LEU A 405 -4.01 1.12 18.43
C LEU A 405 -5.33 0.75 19.09
N ARG A 406 -6.32 1.65 19.04
CA ARG A 406 -7.68 1.40 19.54
C ARG A 406 -8.34 0.27 18.77
N GLY A 407 -8.17 0.22 17.45
CA GLY A 407 -8.79 -0.78 16.59
C GLY A 407 -8.20 -2.19 16.71
N VAL A 408 -6.89 -2.31 16.92
CA VAL A 408 -6.23 -3.61 17.06
C VAL A 408 -6.30 -4.17 18.47
N GLU A 409 -6.64 -3.35 19.47
CA GLU A 409 -6.85 -3.76 20.86
C GLU A 409 -5.67 -4.59 21.44
N GLY A 410 -4.43 -4.23 21.07
CA GLY A 410 -3.22 -4.92 21.50
C GLY A 410 -3.00 -6.32 20.90
N LYS A 411 -3.80 -6.73 19.91
CA LYS A 411 -3.67 -8.04 19.24
C LYS A 411 -2.68 -8.04 18.07
N ALA A 412 -2.23 -6.85 17.66
CA ALA A 412 -1.19 -6.66 16.65
C ALA A 412 -0.36 -5.41 16.99
N ASP A 413 0.91 -5.41 16.63
CA ASP A 413 1.75 -4.23 16.73
C ASP A 413 1.33 -3.18 15.69
N VAL A 414 1.63 -1.91 15.97
CA VAL A 414 1.30 -0.77 15.09
C VAL A 414 2.59 -0.04 14.77
N TYR A 415 3.03 -0.14 13.51
CA TYR A 415 4.22 0.54 13.01
C TYR A 415 3.83 1.61 12.00
N MET A 416 3.98 2.89 12.34
CA MET A 416 3.47 3.94 11.45
C MET A 416 4.34 4.10 10.21
N GLY A 417 3.72 4.04 9.02
CA GLY A 417 4.38 4.28 7.74
C GLY A 417 4.56 5.78 7.50
N ILE A 418 5.75 6.29 7.80
CA ILE A 418 6.08 7.72 7.67
C ILE A 418 6.55 8.00 6.25
N GLY A 419 5.92 8.98 5.59
CA GLY A 419 6.32 9.40 4.25
C GLY A 419 7.53 10.31 4.35
N VAL A 420 8.69 9.80 3.95
CA VAL A 420 9.90 10.61 3.75
C VAL A 420 10.12 10.69 2.25
N ASP A 421 9.90 11.88 1.70
CA ASP A 421 9.99 12.15 0.26
C ASP A 421 9.10 11.22 -0.59
N ALA A 422 7.85 11.03 -0.15
CA ALA A 422 6.86 10.36 -0.98
C ALA A 422 6.66 11.16 -2.29
N PRO A 423 6.57 10.51 -3.46
CA PRO A 423 6.71 11.17 -4.74
C PRO A 423 5.60 12.20 -4.97
N ARG A 424 5.95 13.45 -5.26
CA ARG A 424 4.95 14.47 -5.61
C ARG A 424 4.54 14.32 -7.07
N SER A 425 3.25 14.49 -7.37
CA SER A 425 2.76 14.52 -8.75
C SER A 425 2.49 15.93 -9.29
N ARG A 426 2.58 16.94 -8.40
CA ARG A 426 2.32 18.34 -8.73
C ARG A 426 3.18 19.32 -7.90
N PRO A 427 3.56 20.49 -8.44
CA PRO A 427 4.52 21.40 -7.79
C PRO A 427 4.09 21.99 -6.46
N ASP A 428 2.79 22.20 -6.29
CA ASP A 428 2.17 22.81 -5.12
C ASP A 428 1.88 21.82 -3.98
N THR A 429 2.16 20.52 -4.15
CA THR A 429 2.12 19.57 -3.04
C THR A 429 3.19 19.90 -2.00
N ALA A 430 2.83 19.81 -0.72
CA ALA A 430 3.72 20.09 0.39
C ALA A 430 5.04 19.32 0.29
N LYS A 431 6.13 20.02 0.56
CA LYS A 431 7.48 19.45 0.51
C LYS A 431 7.81 18.76 1.81
N MET A 432 8.52 17.65 1.71
CA MET A 432 9.11 17.00 2.87
C MET A 432 10.17 17.92 3.50
N THR A 433 10.32 17.84 4.83
CA THR A 433 11.39 18.50 5.58
C THR A 433 11.86 17.60 6.72
N ALA A 434 13.07 17.86 7.24
CA ALA A 434 13.56 17.17 8.43
C ALA A 434 12.63 17.37 9.65
N ASP A 435 11.97 18.54 9.77
CA ASP A 435 11.03 18.80 10.86
C ASP A 435 9.78 17.93 10.77
N ILE A 436 9.22 17.79 9.56
CA ILE A 436 8.10 16.89 9.32
C ILE A 436 8.48 15.44 9.67
N ALA A 437 9.67 14.97 9.27
CA ALA A 437 10.15 13.63 9.63
C ALA A 437 10.24 13.45 11.14
N TYR A 438 10.86 14.41 11.82
CA TYR A 438 11.02 14.43 13.28
C TYR A 438 9.65 14.37 13.98
N ARG A 439 8.73 15.28 13.64
CA ARG A 439 7.40 15.37 14.27
C ARG A 439 6.58 14.10 14.02
N SER A 440 6.68 13.49 12.84
CA SER A 440 6.00 12.21 12.55
C SER A 440 6.46 11.06 13.44
N VAL A 441 7.77 10.95 13.71
CA VAL A 441 8.31 9.95 14.64
C VAL A 441 7.84 10.23 16.06
N MET A 442 7.95 11.50 16.51
CA MET A 442 7.53 11.90 17.85
C MET A 442 6.02 11.70 18.08
N ALA A 443 5.18 12.03 17.08
CA ALA A 443 3.74 11.83 17.11
C ALA A 443 3.38 10.35 17.23
N THR A 444 4.09 9.47 16.52
CA THR A 444 3.89 8.01 16.61
C THR A 444 4.10 7.49 18.02
N TYR A 445 5.26 7.79 18.63
CA TYR A 445 5.56 7.32 19.98
C TYR A 445 4.70 7.99 21.05
N ARG A 446 4.34 9.26 20.88
CA ARG A 446 3.37 9.94 21.75
C ARG A 446 2.00 9.28 21.75
N ALA A 447 1.54 8.77 20.61
CA ALA A 447 0.27 8.04 20.51
C ALA A 447 0.34 6.63 21.14
N GLY A 448 1.55 6.13 21.45
CA GLY A 448 1.77 4.77 21.93
C GLY A 448 2.08 3.75 20.82
N GLY A 449 2.44 4.22 19.62
CA GLY A 449 2.83 3.34 18.52
C GLY A 449 4.07 2.51 18.85
N HIS A 450 4.14 1.31 18.28
CA HIS A 450 5.19 0.32 18.59
C HIS A 450 6.47 0.54 17.79
N GLY A 451 6.44 1.41 16.78
CA GLY A 451 7.58 1.71 15.92
C GLY A 451 7.18 2.51 14.68
N VAL A 452 8.15 2.74 13.80
CA VAL A 452 7.97 3.48 12.55
C VAL A 452 8.57 2.71 11.38
N VAL A 453 8.05 2.94 10.18
CA VAL A 453 8.63 2.48 8.93
C VAL A 453 8.75 3.65 7.96
N LEU A 454 9.99 3.98 7.62
CA LEU A 454 10.31 5.03 6.66
C LEU A 454 9.97 4.54 5.25
N SER A 455 9.16 5.30 4.54
CA SER A 455 8.48 4.88 3.31
C SER A 455 8.37 6.07 2.32
N PRO A 456 8.12 5.85 1.01
CA PRO A 456 7.85 4.58 0.36
C PRO A 456 9.09 3.79 -0.07
N ASN A 457 10.25 4.44 -0.23
CA ASN A 457 11.48 3.81 -0.72
C ASN A 457 12.70 4.69 -0.44
N TYR A 458 13.75 4.12 0.18
CA TYR A 458 15.02 4.78 0.48
C TYR A 458 15.65 5.48 -0.73
N SER A 459 15.56 4.91 -1.94
CA SER A 459 16.12 5.52 -3.17
C SER A 459 15.42 6.81 -3.62
N SER A 460 14.40 7.27 -2.89
CA SER A 460 13.73 8.57 -3.07
C SER A 460 13.92 9.51 -1.88
N MET A 461 14.40 9.01 -0.74
CA MET A 461 14.55 9.78 0.50
C MET A 461 15.80 10.64 0.44
N ARG A 462 15.76 11.84 0.98
CA ARG A 462 16.98 12.61 1.22
C ARG A 462 17.53 12.27 2.60
N LEU A 463 18.83 12.00 2.70
CA LEU A 463 19.51 11.78 3.97
C LEU A 463 19.34 12.99 4.91
N THR A 464 19.34 14.20 4.35
CA THR A 464 19.04 15.44 5.11
C THR A 464 17.64 15.46 5.74
N HIS A 465 16.64 14.81 5.13
CA HIS A 465 15.32 14.65 5.76
C HIS A 465 15.31 13.52 6.80
N LEU A 466 16.08 12.45 6.54
CA LEU A 466 16.27 11.34 7.47
C LEU A 466 17.01 11.76 8.75
N ASP A 467 17.82 12.82 8.71
CA ASP A 467 18.42 13.42 9.92
C ASP A 467 17.35 13.88 10.93
N GLY A 468 16.15 14.23 10.46
CA GLY A 468 14.99 14.51 11.33
C GLY A 468 14.50 13.27 12.09
N VAL A 469 14.49 12.11 11.44
CA VAL A 469 14.20 10.81 12.08
C VAL A 469 15.27 10.52 13.12
N ALA A 470 16.55 10.65 12.75
CA ALA A 470 17.67 10.41 13.65
C ALA A 470 17.59 11.28 14.91
N ARG A 471 17.27 12.56 14.76
CA ARG A 471 17.05 13.50 15.88
C ARG A 471 15.97 13.00 16.82
N ALA A 472 14.81 12.59 16.29
CA ALA A 472 13.70 12.09 17.11
C ALA A 472 14.10 10.81 17.86
N LEU A 473 14.77 9.87 17.18
CA LEU A 473 15.22 8.63 17.79
C LEU A 473 16.28 8.85 18.89
N THR A 474 17.20 9.81 18.72
CA THR A 474 18.14 10.20 19.77
C THR A 474 17.42 10.74 21.01
N GLU A 475 16.44 11.62 20.84
CA GLU A 475 15.65 12.17 21.97
C GLU A 475 14.82 11.11 22.69
N LEU A 476 14.34 10.11 21.94
CA LEU A 476 13.61 8.96 22.47
C LEU A 476 14.51 7.89 23.11
N GLY A 477 15.83 7.99 22.97
CA GLY A 477 16.79 6.98 23.45
C GLY A 477 16.82 5.70 22.62
N LEU A 478 16.44 5.79 21.35
CA LEU A 478 16.33 4.67 20.40
C LEU A 478 17.44 4.66 19.35
N LYS A 479 18.34 5.65 19.30
CA LYS A 479 19.45 5.67 18.36
C LYS A 479 20.74 5.18 19.00
#